data_AF-Q40239-F1
#
_entry.id   AF-Q40239-F1
#
_cell.length_a   1.000
_cell.length_b   1.000
_cell.length_c   1.000
_cell.angle_alpha   90.00
_cell.angle_beta   90.00
_cell.angle_gamma   90.00
#
_symmetry.space_group_name_H-M   'P 1'
#
loop_
_entity.id
_entity.type
_entity.pdbx_description
1 polymer ?
#
loop_
_entity_poly.entity_id
_entity_poly.type
_entity_poly.pdbx_seq_one_letter_code
_entity_poly.pdbx_strand_id
1 'polypeptide(L)'
;EFTVEKGSDEKNLALSIKYSKEGDAMAEVELKEHGSNEWLALKKNGDGVWEIKSDKPLKGPFNFRFVSEKGMWNVFDDVVPADFKVGT
;
A
#
# COMPACT_ATOMS: atom_id res chain seq x y z
N GLU A 1 -2.16 7.04 -7.65
CA GLU A 1 -1.63 7.96 -6.63
C GLU A 1 -1.76 7.30 -5.28
N PHE A 2 -0.75 7.41 -4.43
CA PHE A 2 -0.76 6.87 -3.07
C PHE A 2 -0.79 8.05 -2.11
N THR A 3 -1.62 7.99 -1.09
CA THR A 3 -1.70 9.00 -0.03
C THR A 3 -1.68 8.32 1.31
N VAL A 4 -0.77 8.72 2.18
CA VAL A 4 -0.65 8.20 3.54
C VAL A 4 -1.76 8.77 4.41
N GLU A 5 -2.59 7.89 4.97
CA GLU A 5 -3.74 8.26 5.77
C GLU A 5 -3.39 8.48 7.24
N LYS A 6 -4.27 9.23 7.92
CA LYS A 6 -4.20 9.45 9.37
C LYS A 6 -4.26 8.11 10.10
N GLY A 7 -3.41 7.96 11.12
CA GLY A 7 -3.27 6.71 11.87
C GLY A 7 -2.10 5.83 11.39
N SER A 8 -1.41 6.24 10.32
CA SER A 8 -0.12 5.65 9.96
C SER A 8 0.98 6.06 10.95
N ASP A 9 1.82 5.11 11.31
CA ASP A 9 2.97 5.23 12.20
C ASP A 9 4.03 4.17 11.85
N GLU A 10 5.08 4.02 12.67
CA GLU A 10 6.15 3.05 12.39
C GLU A 10 5.68 1.60 12.23
N LYS A 11 4.52 1.21 12.77
CA LYS A 11 4.02 -0.17 12.78
C LYS A 11 2.70 -0.35 12.03
N ASN A 12 2.06 0.75 11.65
CA ASN A 12 0.82 0.77 10.89
C ASN A 12 0.99 1.64 9.65
N LEU A 13 0.67 1.10 8.47
CA LEU A 13 0.61 1.91 7.25
C LEU A 13 -0.78 1.81 6.64
N ALA A 14 -1.46 2.95 6.55
CA ALA A 14 -2.78 3.10 5.95
C ALA A 14 -2.68 4.00 4.71
N LEU A 15 -3.23 3.54 3.58
CA LEU A 15 -3.07 4.19 2.28
C LEU A 15 -4.41 4.33 1.56
N SER A 16 -4.71 5.55 1.14
CA SER A 16 -5.67 5.79 0.06
C SER A 16 -4.93 5.65 -1.27
N ILE A 17 -5.42 4.76 -2.13
CA ILE A 17 -4.81 4.51 -3.43
C ILE A 17 -5.84 4.86 -4.51
N LYS A 18 -5.51 5.83 -5.36
CA LYS A 18 -6.31 6.18 -6.53
C LYS A 18 -5.86 5.35 -7.73
N TYR A 19 -6.79 4.52 -8.20
CA TYR A 19 -6.73 3.78 -9.45
C TYR A 19 -7.98 4.13 -10.27
N SER A 20 -7.78 4.58 -11.51
CA SER A 20 -8.87 5.00 -12.37
C SER A 20 -8.73 4.33 -13.73
N LYS A 21 -9.56 3.32 -13.95
CA LYS A 21 -9.70 2.64 -15.23
C LYS A 21 -11.15 2.23 -15.41
N GLU A 22 -11.73 2.55 -16.56
CA GLU A 22 -13.14 2.32 -16.81
C GLU A 22 -13.51 0.83 -16.74
N GLY A 23 -14.49 0.52 -15.89
CA GLY A 23 -14.97 -0.83 -15.66
C GLY A 23 -13.95 -1.77 -15.03
N ASP A 24 -12.95 -1.27 -14.30
CA ASP A 24 -11.95 -2.07 -13.59
C ASP A 24 -11.68 -1.46 -12.21
N ALA A 25 -11.37 -2.29 -11.23
CA ALA A 25 -11.09 -1.85 -9.87
C ALA A 25 -9.91 -2.61 -9.27
N MET A 26 -9.29 -2.06 -8.23
CA MET A 26 -8.25 -2.78 -7.48
C MET A 26 -8.87 -3.87 -6.62
N ALA A 27 -8.43 -5.10 -6.82
CA ALA A 27 -8.86 -6.27 -6.07
C ALA A 27 -7.92 -6.58 -4.90
N GLU A 28 -6.61 -6.48 -5.12
CA GLU A 28 -5.58 -6.82 -4.13
C GLU A 28 -4.45 -5.78 -4.16
N VAL A 29 -3.91 -5.47 -2.99
CA VAL A 29 -2.72 -4.62 -2.82
C VAL A 29 -1.78 -5.29 -1.83
N GLU A 30 -0.51 -5.36 -2.18
CA GLU A 30 0.54 -5.91 -1.34
C GLU A 30 1.70 -4.94 -1.21
N LEU A 31 2.36 -4.97 -0.05
CA LEU A 31 3.54 -4.18 0.29
C LEU A 31 4.75 -5.08 0.41
N LYS A 32 5.91 -4.58 -0.06
CA LYS A 32 7.22 -5.18 0.19
C LYS A 32 8.13 -4.15 0.84
N GLU A 33 8.57 -4.46 2.06
CA GLU A 33 9.54 -3.67 2.82
C GLU A 33 10.91 -3.64 2.14
N HIS A 34 11.66 -2.57 2.38
CA HIS A 34 13.01 -2.42 1.86
C HIS A 34 13.92 -3.55 2.35
N GLY A 35 14.66 -4.16 1.43
CA GLY A 35 15.54 -5.29 1.71
C GLY A 35 14.82 -6.63 1.96
N SER A 36 13.48 -6.67 1.86
CA SER A 36 12.71 -7.92 1.90
C SER A 36 12.41 -8.43 0.48
N ASN A 37 12.23 -9.75 0.35
CA ASN A 37 11.68 -10.40 -0.85
C ASN A 37 10.22 -10.85 -0.65
N GLU A 38 9.65 -10.61 0.53
CA GLU A 38 8.29 -11.00 0.90
C GLU A 38 7.28 -9.91 0.54
N TRP A 39 6.16 -10.32 -0.03
CA TRP A 39 5.00 -9.47 -0.29
C TRP A 39 3.93 -9.73 0.76
N LEU A 40 3.50 -8.66 1.43
CA LEU A 40 2.54 -8.69 2.52
C LEU A 40 1.22 -8.09 2.06
N ALA A 41 0.13 -8.83 2.20
CA ALA A 41 -1.20 -8.36 1.80
C ALA A 41 -1.70 -7.24 2.71
N LEU A 42 -2.16 -6.14 2.09
CA LEU A 42 -2.91 -5.09 2.77
C LEU A 42 -4.37 -5.50 2.86
N LYS A 43 -5.03 -5.06 3.93
CA LYS A 43 -6.47 -5.25 4.13
C LYS A 43 -7.20 -3.97 3.76
N LYS A 44 -8.19 -4.08 2.89
CA LYS A 44 -9.09 -2.97 2.58
C LYS A 44 -10.15 -2.84 3.67
N ASN A 45 -10.26 -1.67 4.29
CA ASN A 45 -11.30 -1.40 5.28
C ASN A 45 -12.60 -0.88 4.62
N GLY A 46 -13.63 -0.62 5.43
CA GLY A 46 -14.94 -0.17 4.95
C GLY A 46 -14.94 1.19 4.25
N ASP A 47 -13.95 2.03 4.52
CA ASP A 47 -13.77 3.35 3.89
C ASP A 47 -12.94 3.27 2.60
N GLY A 48 -12.51 2.07 2.20
CA GLY A 48 -11.72 1.83 1.00
C GLY A 48 -10.22 2.09 1.16
N VAL A 49 -9.75 2.31 2.39
CA VAL A 49 -8.33 2.48 2.73
C VAL A 49 -7.66 1.10 2.86
N TRP A 50 -6.46 0.99 2.30
CA TRP A 50 -5.63 -0.22 2.40
C TRP A 50 -4.70 -0.12 3.60
N GLU A 51 -4.78 -1.05 4.54
CA GLU A 51 -4.05 -0.99 5.80
C GLU A 51 -3.23 -2.27 6.05
N ILE A 52 -2.03 -2.10 6.59
CA ILE A 52 -1.22 -3.18 7.14
C ILE A 52 -0.70 -2.80 8.54
N LYS A 53 -0.78 -3.77 9.46
CA LYS A 53 -0.29 -3.66 10.84
C LYS A 53 0.81 -4.70 11.05
N SER A 54 1.87 -4.29 11.73
CA SER A 54 3.03 -5.13 12.06
C SER A 54 3.36 -5.03 13.55
N ASP A 55 3.84 -6.13 14.13
CA ASP A 55 4.34 -6.13 15.51
C ASP A 55 5.68 -5.38 15.64
N LYS A 56 6.40 -5.24 14.53
CA LYS A 56 7.72 -4.59 14.43
C LYS A 56 7.65 -3.38 13.49
N PRO A 57 8.54 -2.38 13.67
CA PRO A 57 8.61 -1.25 12.76
C PRO A 57 8.77 -1.69 11.30
N LEU A 58 7.91 -1.16 10.43
CA LEU A 58 7.95 -1.31 8.99
C LEU A 58 9.15 -0.55 8.41
N LYS A 59 9.83 -1.14 7.43
CA LYS A 59 11.05 -0.60 6.83
C LYS A 59 10.79 -0.13 5.40
N GLY A 60 10.74 1.19 5.24
CA GLY A 60 10.71 1.82 3.92
C GLY A 60 12.12 1.98 3.31
N PRO A 61 12.22 2.51 2.07
CA PRO A 61 11.10 2.84 1.19
C PRO A 61 10.27 1.61 0.80
N PHE A 62 8.97 1.79 0.63
CA PHE A 62 8.02 0.70 0.41
C PHE A 62 7.69 0.54 -1.06
N ASN A 63 7.69 -0.72 -1.49
CA ASN A 63 7.25 -1.12 -2.83
C ASN A 63 5.82 -1.65 -2.73
N PHE A 64 5.04 -1.43 -3.78
CA PHE A 64 3.66 -1.90 -3.86
C PHE A 64 3.43 -2.69 -5.13
N ARG A 65 2.62 -3.74 -5.03
CA ARG A 65 2.02 -4.35 -6.21
C ARG A 65 0.52 -4.41 -6.02
N PHE A 66 -0.22 -4.32 -7.11
CA PHE A 66 -1.65 -4.52 -7.08
C PHE A 66 -2.12 -5.39 -8.25
N VAL A 67 -3.23 -6.10 -8.00
CA VAL A 67 -3.99 -6.84 -8.99
C VAL A 67 -5.36 -6.18 -9.14
N SER A 68 -5.80 -5.95 -10.37
CA SER A 68 -7.15 -5.48 -10.66
C SER A 68 -8.13 -6.65 -10.79
N GLU A 69 -9.43 -6.38 -10.65
CA GLU A 69 -10.49 -7.37 -10.85
C GLU A 69 -10.46 -8.01 -12.26
N LYS A 70 -9.94 -7.28 -13.25
CA LYS A 70 -9.72 -7.79 -14.62
C LYS A 70 -8.33 -8.42 -14.84
N GLY A 71 -7.58 -8.68 -13.78
CA GLY A 71 -6.28 -9.36 -13.84
C GLY A 71 -5.12 -8.47 -14.32
N MET A 72 -5.29 -7.14 -14.37
CA MET A 72 -4.16 -6.24 -14.59
C MET A 72 -3.24 -6.29 -13.37
N TRP A 73 -1.94 -6.42 -13.62
CA TRP A 73 -0.93 -6.51 -12.57
C TRP A 73 0.13 -5.42 -12.76
N ASN A 74 0.47 -4.71 -11.69
CA ASN A 74 1.50 -3.67 -11.71
C ASN A 74 2.37 -3.73 -10.45
N VAL A 75 3.62 -3.32 -10.59
CA VAL A 75 4.58 -3.11 -9.48
C VAL A 75 5.04 -1.66 -9.52
N PHE A 76 5.14 -1.06 -8.34
CA PHE A 76 5.68 0.28 -8.12
C PHE A 76 6.73 0.19 -7.04
N ASP A 77 7.96 0.54 -7.39
CA ASP A 77 9.10 0.49 -6.48
C ASP A 77 9.29 1.83 -5.76
N ASP A 78 9.70 1.76 -4.49
CA ASP A 78 10.07 2.90 -3.63
C ASP A 78 9.06 4.07 -3.59
N VAL A 79 7.76 3.77 -3.58
CA VAL A 79 6.68 4.77 -3.68
C VAL A 79 6.49 5.59 -2.42
N VAL A 80 6.52 4.92 -1.26
CA VAL A 80 6.35 5.57 0.05
C VAL A 80 7.70 5.57 0.75
N PRO A 81 8.29 6.74 1.05
CA PRO A 81 9.60 6.80 1.68
C PRO A 81 9.55 6.32 3.15
N ALA A 82 10.72 6.02 3.74
CA ALA A 82 10.80 5.56 5.12
C ALA A 82 10.34 6.63 6.14
N ASP A 83 10.53 7.91 5.84
CA ASP A 83 10.16 9.07 6.65
C ASP A 83 8.84 9.71 6.20
N PHE A 84 7.91 8.88 5.71
CA PHE A 84 6.61 9.31 5.22
C PHE A 84 5.85 10.18 6.22
N LYS A 85 4.96 11.04 5.70
CA LYS A 85 4.11 11.90 6.50
C LYS A 85 2.66 11.68 6.12
N VAL A 86 1.76 11.83 7.10
CA VAL A 86 0.32 11.81 6.80
C VAL A 86 0.00 12.91 5.77
N GLY A 87 -0.74 12.53 4.74
CA GLY A 87 -1.16 13.40 3.62
C GLY A 87 -0.18 13.48 2.45
N THR A 88 0.96 12.77 2.49
CA THR A 88 1.88 12.66 1.34
C THR A 88 1.59 11.44 0.48
#